data_AF-A0A255YS74-F1
#
_entry.id   AF-A0A255YS74-F1
#
_cell.length_a   1.000
_cell.length_b   1.000
_cell.length_c   1.000
_cell.angle_alpha   90.00
_cell.angle_beta   90.00
_cell.angle_gamma   90.00
#
_symmetry.space_group_name_H-M   'P 1'
#
loop_
_entity.id
_entity.type
_entity.pdbx_description
1 polymer ?
#
loop_
_entity_poly.entity_id
_entity_poly.type
_entity_poly.pdbx_seq_one_letter_code
_entity_poly.pdbx_strand_id
1 'polypeptide(L)'
;MRGCTLGLRAQRGGPVFVALAGPALLAAGVIACDDDDGPYGQARQMPETAARAFVAAVAASQQAWAQAGLAELIDRFGLPARVALIANRATWVTDLLAHARGWADHVPVVEALAVRAATRAAILALGLPLAEPDETTLAGRLAAEADWLRGLGQGQRPWTRKEKLAALAAAG
;
A
#
# COMPACT_ATOMS: atom_id res chain seq x y z
N MET A 1 -15.14 17.23 13.81
CA MET A 1 -14.82 15.79 13.75
C MET A 1 -13.35 15.61 14.08
N ARG A 2 -12.97 14.65 14.93
CA ARG A 2 -11.56 14.27 15.06
C ARG A 2 -11.12 13.70 13.71
N GLY A 3 -10.05 14.23 13.14
CA GLY A 3 -9.56 13.79 11.83
C GLY A 3 -9.22 12.30 11.85
N CYS A 4 -9.54 11.59 10.77
CA CYS A 4 -9.14 10.20 10.61
C CYS A 4 -7.69 10.12 10.12
N THR A 5 -7.00 9.02 10.41
CA THR A 5 -5.70 8.69 9.83
C THR A 5 -5.81 7.42 9.02
N LEU A 6 -5.10 7.37 7.90
CA LEU A 6 -5.04 6.19 7.03
C LEU A 6 -3.67 5.55 7.14
N GLY A 7 -3.63 4.24 7.32
CA GLY A 7 -2.43 3.43 7.21
C GLY A 7 -2.55 2.52 5.99
N LEU A 8 -1.51 2.50 5.16
CA LEU A 8 -1.49 1.79 3.88
C LEU A 8 -0.27 0.90 3.77
N ARG A 9 -0.48 -0.35 3.33
CA ARG A 9 0.60 -1.28 2.99
C ARG A 9 0.37 -1.82 1.59
N ALA A 10 1.28 -1.51 0.68
CA ALA A 10 1.26 -2.10 -0.66
C ALA A 10 1.47 -3.62 -0.62
N GLN A 11 0.74 -4.33 -1.46
CA GLN A 11 0.90 -5.76 -1.74
C GLN A 11 0.54 -6.00 -3.21
N ARG A 12 0.81 -7.21 -3.71
CA ARG A 12 0.27 -7.67 -4.99
C ARG A 12 -1.26 -7.53 -4.98
N GLY A 13 -1.84 -6.98 -6.05
CA GLY A 13 -3.28 -6.74 -6.20
C GLY A 13 -3.78 -5.39 -5.66
N GLY A 14 -2.94 -4.60 -5.00
CA GLY A 14 -3.30 -3.26 -4.49
C GLY A 14 -3.01 -3.06 -3.00
N PRO A 15 -3.07 -1.84 -2.45
CA PRO A 15 -2.70 -1.59 -1.07
C PRO A 15 -3.78 -2.06 -0.08
N VAL A 16 -3.36 -2.73 0.99
CA VAL A 16 -4.16 -2.93 2.21
C VAL A 16 -4.26 -1.60 2.93
N PHE A 17 -5.45 -1.23 3.39
CA PHE A 17 -5.69 -0.01 4.15
C PHE A 17 -6.32 -0.29 5.52
N VAL A 18 -6.05 0.61 6.46
CA VAL A 18 -6.75 0.74 7.75
C VAL A 18 -7.03 2.22 7.99
N ALA A 19 -8.28 2.55 8.33
CA ALA A 19 -8.71 3.89 8.70
C ALA A 19 -9.02 3.95 10.21
N LEU A 20 -8.39 4.89 10.93
CA LEU A 20 -8.57 5.09 12.37
C LEU A 20 -9.09 6.51 12.67
N ALA A 21 -9.89 6.66 13.74
CA ALA A 21 -10.23 7.95 14.35
C ALA A 21 -9.74 7.98 15.81
N GLY A 22 -8.59 8.61 16.04
CA GLY A 22 -7.87 8.44 17.31
C GLY A 22 -7.53 6.96 17.52
N PRO A 23 -7.84 6.36 18.69
CA PRO A 23 -7.58 4.95 18.93
C PRO A 23 -8.64 4.02 18.32
N ALA A 24 -9.73 4.50 17.70
CA ALA A 24 -10.82 3.64 17.24
C ALA A 24 -10.68 3.25 15.76
N LEU A 25 -11.00 2.01 15.41
CA LEU A 25 -11.09 1.53 14.02
C LEU A 25 -12.37 2.05 13.35
N LEU A 26 -12.22 2.68 12.18
CA LEU A 26 -13.34 3.03 11.30
C LEU A 26 -13.58 1.96 10.24
N ALA A 27 -12.51 1.49 9.58
CA ALA A 27 -12.57 0.45 8.56
C ALA A 27 -11.18 -0.15 8.26
N ALA A 28 -11.17 -1.32 7.64
CA ALA A 28 -9.99 -1.93 7.04
C ALA A 28 -10.41 -2.67 5.75
N GLY A 29 -9.51 -2.72 4.77
CA GLY A 29 -9.79 -3.35 3.48
C GLY A 29 -8.62 -3.32 2.52
N VAL A 30 -8.91 -3.49 1.23
CA VAL A 30 -7.93 -3.41 0.13
C VAL A 30 -8.48 -2.46 -0.92
N ILE A 31 -7.63 -1.56 -1.43
CA ILE A 31 -7.93 -0.83 -2.66
C ILE A 31 -7.50 -1.73 -3.81
N ALA A 32 -8.44 -2.19 -4.63
CA ALA A 32 -8.14 -3.06 -5.76
C ALA A 32 -7.34 -2.30 -6.83
N CYS A 33 -6.27 -2.91 -7.33
CA CYS A 33 -5.42 -2.36 -8.39
C CYS A 33 -5.14 -3.40 -9.51
N ASP A 34 -6.10 -4.30 -9.75
CA ASP A 34 -6.12 -5.39 -10.75
C ASP A 34 -5.49 -6.74 -10.32
N ASP A 35 -6.01 -7.84 -10.89
CA ASP A 35 -5.94 -9.22 -10.37
C ASP A 35 -5.16 -10.21 -11.29
N ASP A 36 -4.79 -9.83 -12.51
CA ASP A 36 -4.13 -10.74 -13.47
C ASP A 36 -2.60 -10.75 -13.33
N ASP A 37 -2.02 -11.95 -13.14
CA ASP A 37 -0.62 -12.44 -13.26
C ASP A 37 0.60 -11.54 -12.93
N GLY A 38 0.40 -10.32 -12.44
CA GLY A 38 1.42 -9.31 -12.22
C GLY A 38 1.97 -8.74 -13.54
N PRO A 39 1.85 -7.42 -13.82
CA PRO A 39 2.40 -6.80 -15.03
C PRO A 39 3.91 -7.03 -15.24
N TYR A 40 4.72 -7.15 -14.19
CA TYR A 40 6.14 -7.44 -14.28
C TYR A 40 6.43 -8.91 -14.61
N GLY A 41 5.54 -9.82 -14.25
CA GLY A 41 5.59 -11.22 -14.69
C GLY A 41 5.45 -11.32 -16.21
N GLN A 42 4.47 -10.61 -16.76
CA GLN A 42 4.24 -10.54 -18.21
C GLN A 42 5.37 -9.77 -18.92
N ALA A 43 5.74 -8.58 -18.43
CA ALA A 43 6.76 -7.72 -19.03
C ALA A 43 8.15 -8.36 -19.13
N ARG A 44 8.46 -9.30 -18.24
CA ARG A 44 9.72 -10.06 -18.27
C ARG A 44 9.84 -10.95 -19.51
N GLN A 45 8.73 -11.45 -20.05
CA GLN A 45 8.72 -12.32 -21.24
C GLN A 45 8.68 -11.53 -22.55
N MET A 46 8.53 -10.20 -22.49
CA MET A 46 8.41 -9.33 -23.65
C MET A 46 9.78 -8.81 -24.12
N PRO A 47 9.92 -8.36 -25.38
CA PRO A 47 11.05 -7.54 -25.81
C PRO A 47 11.19 -6.28 -24.93
N GLU A 48 12.42 -5.83 -24.67
CA GLU A 48 12.72 -4.71 -23.74
C GLU A 48 11.89 -3.44 -24.01
N THR A 49 11.80 -3.02 -25.28
CA THR A 49 11.05 -1.81 -25.66
C THR A 49 9.55 -1.96 -25.41
N ALA A 50 8.98 -3.13 -25.75
CA ALA A 50 7.57 -3.43 -25.51
C ALA A 50 7.26 -3.55 -24.02
N ALA A 51 8.15 -4.17 -23.25
CA ALA A 51 8.04 -4.30 -21.80
C ALA A 51 8.00 -2.94 -21.11
N ARG A 52 8.90 -2.02 -21.49
CA ARG A 52 8.92 -0.64 -20.93
C ARG A 52 7.62 0.11 -21.20
N ALA A 53 7.12 0.05 -22.43
CA ALA A 53 5.84 0.68 -22.77
C ALA A 53 4.67 0.07 -21.97
N PHE A 54 4.65 -1.26 -21.85
CA PHE A 54 3.63 -1.98 -21.08
C PHE A 54 3.63 -1.60 -19.60
N VAL A 55 4.79 -1.67 -18.91
CA VAL A 55 4.85 -1.32 -17.48
C VAL A 55 4.55 0.16 -17.22
N ALA A 56 4.88 1.06 -18.16
CA ALA A 56 4.52 2.47 -18.05
C ALA A 56 3.00 2.69 -18.15
N ALA A 57 2.32 1.99 -19.07
CA ALA A 57 0.87 2.04 -19.18
C ALA A 57 0.20 1.47 -17.92
N VAL A 58 0.69 0.35 -17.39
CA VAL A 58 0.16 -0.24 -16.15
C VAL A 58 0.40 0.68 -14.95
N ALA A 59 1.57 1.32 -14.84
CA ALA A 59 1.83 2.28 -13.78
C ALA A 59 0.84 3.45 -13.79
N ALA A 60 0.47 3.96 -14.97
CA ALA A 60 -0.55 5.00 -15.11
C ALA A 60 -1.94 4.51 -14.65
N SER A 61 -2.34 3.30 -15.04
CA SER A 61 -3.60 2.69 -14.60
C SER A 61 -3.64 2.47 -13.08
N GLN A 62 -2.56 1.93 -12.51
CA GLN A 62 -2.44 1.73 -11.06
C GLN A 62 -2.51 3.04 -10.29
N GLN A 63 -1.91 4.11 -10.81
CA GLN A 63 -2.04 5.43 -10.19
C GLN A 63 -3.50 5.91 -10.23
N ALA A 64 -4.20 5.76 -11.36
CA ALA A 64 -5.61 6.14 -11.47
C ALA A 64 -6.50 5.33 -10.52
N TRP A 65 -6.29 4.02 -10.39
CA TRP A 65 -7.03 3.19 -9.44
C TRP A 65 -6.74 3.56 -7.99
N ALA A 66 -5.48 3.83 -7.65
CA ALA A 66 -5.12 4.29 -6.31
C ALA A 66 -5.75 5.65 -5.99
N GLN A 67 -5.81 6.57 -6.96
CA GLN A 67 -6.51 7.85 -6.81
C GLN A 67 -8.01 7.65 -6.57
N ALA A 68 -8.66 6.81 -7.38
CA ALA A 68 -10.08 6.50 -7.23
C ALA A 68 -10.39 5.86 -5.88
N GLY A 69 -9.60 4.87 -5.45
CA GLY A 69 -9.78 4.23 -4.15
C GLY A 69 -9.54 5.18 -2.97
N LEU A 70 -8.54 6.06 -3.06
CA LEU A 70 -8.33 7.08 -2.03
C LEU A 70 -9.47 8.10 -2.00
N ALA A 71 -10.00 8.50 -3.15
CA ALA A 71 -11.17 9.39 -3.23
C ALA A 71 -12.40 8.74 -2.58
N GLU A 72 -12.66 7.45 -2.83
CA GLU A 72 -13.75 6.72 -2.17
C GLU A 72 -13.59 6.70 -0.65
N LEU A 73 -12.36 6.49 -0.16
CA LEU A 73 -12.08 6.53 1.28
C LEU A 73 -12.31 7.94 1.86
N ILE A 74 -11.95 9.00 1.13
CA ILE A 74 -12.19 10.39 1.54
C ILE A 74 -13.69 10.69 1.56
N ASP A 75 -14.45 10.27 0.55
CA ASP A 75 -15.90 10.46 0.49
C ASP A 75 -16.58 9.74 1.67
N ARG A 76 -16.08 8.56 2.03
CA ARG A 76 -16.64 7.74 3.10
C ARG A 76 -16.26 8.20 4.51
N PHE A 77 -15.03 8.64 4.73
CA PHE A 77 -14.47 8.89 6.06
C PHE A 77 -14.05 10.35 6.30
N GLY A 78 -14.17 11.21 5.30
CA GLY A 78 -13.65 12.57 5.30
C GLY A 78 -12.16 12.65 4.98
N LEU A 79 -11.67 13.88 4.85
CA LEU A 79 -10.25 14.15 4.57
C LEU A 79 -9.38 13.65 5.72
N PRO A 80 -8.40 12.77 5.47
CA PRO A 80 -7.53 12.28 6.51
C PRO A 80 -6.56 13.37 6.97
N ALA A 81 -6.33 13.44 8.28
CA ALA A 81 -5.31 14.31 8.87
C ALA A 81 -3.89 13.87 8.46
N ARG A 82 -3.72 12.57 8.19
CA ARG A 82 -2.46 11.98 7.73
C ARG A 82 -2.72 10.66 7.01
N VAL A 83 -1.91 10.39 6.01
CA VAL A 83 -1.77 9.08 5.37
C VAL A 83 -0.37 8.52 5.64
N ALA A 84 -0.28 7.32 6.17
CA ALA A 84 0.97 6.62 6.46
C ALA A 84 1.13 5.43 5.50
N LEU A 85 2.00 5.56 4.50
CA LEU A 85 2.30 4.50 3.53
C LEU A 85 3.57 3.76 3.92
N ILE A 86 3.44 2.50 4.34
CA ILE A 86 4.57 1.71 4.83
C ILE A 86 5.65 1.60 3.74
N ALA A 87 6.88 1.94 4.12
CA ALA A 87 8.08 1.76 3.30
C ALA A 87 8.66 0.36 3.52
N ASN A 88 8.86 -0.37 2.42
CA ASN A 88 9.61 -1.63 2.43
C ASN A 88 11.12 -1.33 2.28
N ARG A 89 11.97 -2.22 2.79
CA ARG A 89 13.43 -2.14 2.62
C ARG A 89 13.88 -2.17 1.16
N ALA A 90 13.07 -2.72 0.26
CA ALA A 90 13.36 -2.76 -1.17
C ALA A 90 13.10 -1.42 -1.91
N THR A 91 12.87 -0.32 -1.20
CA THR A 91 12.67 1.02 -1.80
C THR A 91 13.92 1.59 -2.49
N TRP A 92 15.10 0.97 -2.30
CA TRP A 92 16.31 1.30 -3.06
C TRP A 92 16.27 0.82 -4.52
N VAL A 93 15.34 -0.05 -4.90
CA VAL A 93 15.20 -0.53 -6.28
C VAL A 93 14.58 0.57 -7.14
N THR A 94 15.37 1.13 -8.06
CA THR A 94 14.95 2.24 -8.94
C THR A 94 14.43 1.78 -10.31
N ASP A 95 15.03 0.75 -10.90
CA ASP A 95 14.54 0.11 -12.14
C ASP A 95 13.87 -1.23 -11.79
N LEU A 96 12.55 -1.16 -11.61
CA LEU A 96 11.69 -2.30 -11.29
C LEU A 96 11.69 -3.36 -12.41
N LEU A 97 11.72 -2.95 -13.68
CA LEU A 97 11.68 -3.88 -14.81
C LEU A 97 13.00 -4.64 -14.94
N ALA A 98 14.13 -3.93 -14.84
CA ALA A 98 15.45 -4.55 -14.85
C ALA A 98 15.60 -5.53 -13.67
N HIS A 99 15.11 -5.16 -12.48
CA HIS A 99 15.13 -6.04 -11.31
C HIS A 99 14.28 -7.30 -11.52
N ALA A 100 13.06 -7.17 -12.03
CA ALA A 100 12.18 -8.31 -12.33
C ALA A 100 12.80 -9.26 -13.36
N ARG A 101 13.52 -8.73 -14.36
CA ARG A 101 14.23 -9.53 -15.37
C ARG A 101 15.45 -10.27 -14.82
N GLY A 102 16.20 -9.63 -13.92
CA GLY A 102 17.38 -10.22 -13.29
C GLY A 102 17.04 -11.31 -12.27
N TRP A 103 15.88 -11.22 -11.61
CA TRP A 103 15.49 -12.13 -10.53
C TRP A 103 14.01 -12.52 -10.62
N ALA A 104 13.75 -13.70 -11.20
CA ALA A 104 12.39 -14.24 -11.36
C ALA A 104 11.61 -14.31 -10.05
N ASP A 105 12.28 -14.74 -8.97
CA ASP A 105 11.68 -14.89 -7.65
C ASP A 105 11.33 -13.55 -6.99
N HIS A 106 11.83 -12.44 -7.52
CA HIS A 106 11.58 -11.10 -7.00
C HIS A 106 10.38 -10.42 -7.66
N VAL A 107 9.76 -11.01 -8.69
CA VAL A 107 8.57 -10.43 -9.35
C VAL A 107 7.49 -10.01 -8.34
N PRO A 108 7.09 -10.83 -7.34
CA PRO A 108 6.10 -10.41 -6.36
C PRO A 108 6.51 -9.18 -5.53
N VAL A 109 7.81 -9.01 -5.27
CA VAL A 109 8.35 -7.84 -4.54
C VAL A 109 8.25 -6.60 -5.43
N VAL A 110 8.64 -6.74 -6.70
CA VAL A 110 8.56 -5.67 -7.69
C VAL A 110 7.12 -5.18 -7.87
N GLU A 111 6.15 -6.10 -7.93
CA GLU A 111 4.72 -5.74 -8.00
C GLU A 111 4.27 -4.90 -6.81
N ALA A 112 4.65 -5.31 -5.60
CA ALA A 112 4.32 -4.56 -4.40
C ALA A 112 4.99 -3.17 -4.39
N LEU A 113 6.20 -3.04 -4.93
CA LEU A 113 6.88 -1.76 -5.09
C LEU A 113 6.18 -0.86 -6.12
N ALA A 114 5.70 -1.42 -7.22
CA ALA A 114 4.95 -0.69 -8.25
C ALA A 114 3.63 -0.13 -7.69
N VAL A 115 2.84 -0.98 -7.02
CA VAL A 115 1.61 -0.58 -6.32
C VAL A 115 1.90 0.52 -5.29
N ARG A 116 3.01 0.40 -4.55
CA ARG A 116 3.42 1.42 -3.59
C ARG A 116 3.73 2.75 -4.28
N ALA A 117 4.48 2.72 -5.37
CA ALA A 117 4.83 3.93 -6.12
C ALA A 117 3.58 4.62 -6.68
N ALA A 118 2.66 3.86 -7.26
CA ALA A 118 1.36 4.35 -7.72
C ALA A 118 0.54 4.96 -6.57
N THR A 119 0.47 4.28 -5.43
CA THR A 119 -0.24 4.77 -4.23
C THR A 119 0.39 6.06 -3.71
N ARG A 120 1.73 6.13 -3.65
CA ARG A 120 2.47 7.33 -3.26
C ARG A 120 2.15 8.51 -4.17
N ALA A 121 2.19 8.29 -5.49
CA ALA A 121 1.85 9.31 -6.47
C ALA A 121 0.40 9.79 -6.33
N ALA A 122 -0.53 8.87 -6.07
CA ALA A 122 -1.94 9.20 -5.84
C ALA A 122 -2.14 10.09 -4.59
N ILE A 123 -1.52 9.74 -3.46
CA ILE A 123 -1.58 10.53 -2.21
C ILE A 123 -1.05 11.95 -2.45
N LEU A 124 0.10 12.07 -3.12
CA LEU A 124 0.72 13.35 -3.42
C LEU A 124 -0.13 14.19 -4.40
N ALA A 125 -0.72 13.56 -5.42
CA ALA A 125 -1.60 14.24 -6.37
C ALA A 125 -2.87 14.79 -5.72
N LEU A 126 -3.37 14.12 -4.67
CA LEU A 126 -4.49 14.59 -3.86
C LEU A 126 -4.10 15.62 -2.79
N GLY A 127 -2.81 15.99 -2.69
CA GLY A 127 -2.32 16.97 -1.71
C GLY A 127 -2.41 16.49 -0.26
N LEU A 128 -2.46 15.18 -0.02
CA LEU A 128 -2.63 14.61 1.31
C LEU A 128 -1.29 14.58 2.08
N PRO A 129 -1.27 14.87 3.39
CA PRO A 129 -0.07 14.73 4.21
C PRO A 129 0.38 13.27 4.26
N LEU A 130 1.60 13.00 3.78
CA LEU A 130 2.17 11.66 3.66
C LEU A 130 3.33 11.43 4.65
N ALA A 131 3.23 10.35 5.42
CA ALA A 131 4.32 9.77 6.18
C ALA A 131 4.71 8.40 5.59
N GLU A 132 6.00 8.07 5.58
CA GLU A 132 6.52 6.81 5.02
C GLU A 132 7.30 6.02 6.08
N PRO A 133 6.63 5.44 7.10
CA PRO A 133 7.32 4.70 8.16
C PRO A 133 7.94 3.39 7.64
N ASP A 134 9.12 3.03 8.16
CA ASP A 134 9.80 1.77 7.82
C ASP A 134 9.08 0.54 8.41
N GLU A 135 8.91 -0.49 7.59
CA GLU A 135 8.24 -1.73 7.99
C GLU A 135 8.96 -2.45 9.16
N THR A 136 10.29 -2.40 9.23
CA THR A 136 11.06 -3.02 10.33
C THR A 136 10.73 -2.36 11.66
N THR A 137 10.70 -1.03 11.68
CA THR A 137 10.38 -0.26 12.90
C THR A 137 8.97 -0.58 13.36
N LEU A 138 8.00 -0.64 12.44
CA LEU A 138 6.63 -1.04 12.76
C LEU A 138 6.54 -2.50 13.23
N ALA A 139 7.33 -3.40 12.67
CA ALA A 139 7.38 -4.79 13.11
C ALA A 139 7.93 -4.92 14.55
N GLY A 140 8.90 -4.08 14.94
CA GLY A 140 9.37 -4.00 16.33
C GLY A 140 8.25 -3.55 17.29
N ARG A 141 7.47 -2.53 16.89
CA ARG A 141 6.32 -2.04 17.67
C ARG A 141 5.19 -3.05 17.78
N LEU A 142 4.95 -3.85 16.74
CA LEU A 142 3.87 -4.83 16.70
C LEU A 142 3.90 -5.81 17.88
N ALA A 143 5.09 -6.19 18.36
CA ALA A 143 5.22 -7.06 19.52
C ALA A 143 4.74 -6.38 20.82
N ALA A 144 5.01 -5.08 20.99
CA ALA A 144 4.64 -4.31 22.17
C ALA A 144 3.16 -3.89 22.19
N GLU A 145 2.56 -3.69 21.01
CA GLU A 145 1.20 -3.14 20.86
C GLU A 145 0.14 -4.20 20.50
N ALA A 146 0.48 -5.49 20.67
CA ALA A 146 -0.38 -6.61 20.27
C ALA A 146 -1.77 -6.61 20.95
N ASP A 147 -1.83 -6.21 22.22
CA ASP A 147 -3.09 -6.21 22.98
C ASP A 147 -4.00 -5.03 22.60
N TRP A 148 -3.43 -3.86 22.33
CA TRP A 148 -4.18 -2.74 21.76
C TRP A 148 -4.81 -3.12 20.41
N LEU A 149 -4.03 -3.71 19.51
CA LEU A 149 -4.52 -4.19 18.21
C LEU A 149 -5.63 -5.25 18.34
N ARG A 150 -5.54 -6.12 19.35
CA ARG A 150 -6.59 -7.10 19.65
C ARG A 150 -7.89 -6.40 20.08
N GLY A 151 -7.78 -5.31 20.84
CA GLY A 151 -8.92 -4.47 21.21
C GLY A 151 -9.60 -3.80 20.01
N LEU A 152 -8.85 -3.44 18.97
CA LEU A 152 -9.41 -2.88 17.73
C LEU A 152 -10.03 -3.92 16.80
N GLY A 153 -9.49 -5.14 16.83
CA GLY A 153 -9.91 -6.23 15.99
C GLY A 153 -11.07 -7.06 16.53
N GLN A 154 -11.92 -6.53 17.41
CA GLN A 154 -13.08 -7.25 17.98
C GLN A 154 -14.24 -7.49 16.98
N GLY A 155 -13.91 -7.82 15.72
CA GLY A 155 -14.82 -8.36 14.70
C GLY A 155 -14.59 -9.84 14.43
N GLN A 156 -15.40 -10.45 13.55
CA GLN A 156 -15.48 -11.90 13.35
C GLN A 156 -14.20 -12.62 12.87
N ARG A 157 -13.14 -11.91 12.46
CA ARG A 157 -11.88 -12.56 12.04
C ARG A 157 -10.63 -11.91 12.65
N PRO A 158 -9.58 -12.70 12.96
CA PRO A 158 -8.28 -12.18 13.33
C PRO A 158 -7.71 -11.27 12.24
N TRP A 159 -7.13 -10.14 12.65
CA TRP A 159 -6.40 -9.30 11.72
C TRP A 159 -5.16 -10.01 11.19
N THR A 160 -4.93 -9.84 9.89
CA THR A 160 -3.70 -10.24 9.23
C THR A 160 -2.53 -9.39 9.73
N ARG A 161 -1.30 -9.89 9.56
CA ARG A 161 -0.09 -9.11 9.85
C ARG A 161 -0.06 -7.77 9.09
N LYS A 162 -0.57 -7.74 7.86
CA LYS A 162 -0.59 -6.56 6.99
C LYS A 162 -1.52 -5.48 7.55
N GLU A 163 -2.74 -5.86 7.96
CA GLU A 163 -3.71 -4.96 8.61
C GLU A 163 -3.17 -4.41 9.92
N LYS A 164 -2.54 -5.25 10.76
CA LYS A 164 -1.91 -4.81 12.02
C LYS A 164 -0.83 -3.75 11.79
N LEU A 165 0.03 -3.95 10.80
CA LEU A 165 1.09 -2.99 10.47
C LEU A 165 0.51 -1.68 9.90
N ALA A 166 -0.54 -1.76 9.07
CA ALA A 166 -1.25 -0.59 8.59
C ALA A 166 -1.89 0.20 9.75
N ALA A 167 -2.51 -0.47 10.72
CA ALA A 167 -3.05 0.18 11.91
C ALA A 167 -1.97 0.88 12.75
N LEU A 168 -0.81 0.24 12.96
CA LEU A 168 0.32 0.85 13.66
C LEU A 168 0.87 2.07 12.92
N ALA A 169 0.92 2.00 11.58
CA ALA A 169 1.31 3.14 10.74
C ALA A 169 0.30 4.29 10.87
N ALA A 170 -1.00 3.99 10.88
CA ALA A 170 -2.06 4.99 11.05
C ALA A 170 -2.00 5.67 12.44
N ALA A 171 -1.65 4.93 13.49
CA ALA A 171 -1.59 5.40 14.87
C ALA A 171 -0.26 6.04 15.29
N GLY A 172 0.81 5.87 14.49
CA GLY A 172 2.16 6.36 14.81
C GLY A 172 2.37 7.85 14.64
#